data_AF-A0A519QK69-F1
#
_entry.id   AF-A0A519QK69-F1
#
_cell.length_a   1.000
_cell.length_b   1.000
_cell.length_c   1.000
_cell.angle_alpha   90.00
_cell.angle_beta   90.00
_cell.angle_gamma   90.00
#
_symmetry.space_group_name_H-M   'P 1'
#
loop_
_entity.id
_entity.type
_entity.pdbx_description
1 polymer ?
#
loop_
_entity_poly.entity_id
_entity_poly.type
_entity_poly.pdbx_seq_one_letter_code
_entity_poly.pdbx_strand_id
1 'polypeptide(L)'
;YQGLNQMRKEFLRRLVNSIIQLIDYYPKNALLICATNHVEMIDKALLRRFQLRVNFEMPNREVLDSYYDSLLAEFPENLKKINRKYGISFAEAKDDALTQVKELLIEELEKSSTTN
;
A
#
# COMPACT_ATOMS: atom_id res chain seq x y z
N TYR A 1 -11.28 18.16 34.33
CA TYR A 1 -11.57 17.85 32.91
C TYR A 1 -11.08 18.93 31.93
N GLN A 2 -11.40 20.22 32.09
CA GLN A 2 -10.94 21.27 31.15
C GLN A 2 -9.42 21.48 31.10
N GLY A 3 -8.72 21.43 32.25
CA GLY A 3 -7.26 21.59 32.29
C GLY A 3 -6.47 20.46 31.62
N LEU A 4 -6.96 19.22 31.69
CA LEU A 4 -6.31 18.06 31.05
C LEU A 4 -6.40 18.13 29.53
N ASN A 5 -7.55 18.58 29.01
CA ASN A 5 -7.73 18.78 27.57
C ASN A 5 -6.86 19.94 27.03
N GLN A 6 -6.69 21.00 27.81
CA GLN A 6 -5.80 22.11 27.44
C GLN A 6 -4.33 21.66 27.42
N MET A 7 -3.88 20.94 28.44
CA MET A 7 -2.51 20.40 28.51
C MET A 7 -2.22 19.45 27.33
N ARG A 8 -3.17 18.57 26.99
CA ARG A 8 -3.02 17.65 25.86
C ARG A 8 -2.95 18.39 24.51
N LYS A 9 -3.71 19.47 24.32
CA LYS A 9 -3.62 20.33 23.13
C LYS A 9 -2.25 21.02 23.02
N GLU A 10 -1.76 21.60 24.11
CA GLU A 10 -0.43 22.23 24.16
C GLU A 10 0.68 21.24 23.85
N PHE A 11 0.62 20.04 24.42
CA PHE A 11 1.59 18.97 24.13
C PHE A 11 1.61 18.60 22.65
N LEU A 12 0.44 18.37 22.04
CA LEU A 12 0.34 18.03 20.62
C LEU A 12 0.90 19.16 19.73
N ARG A 13 0.60 20.42 20.05
CA ARG A 13 1.14 21.56 19.31
C ARG A 13 2.66 21.61 19.37
N ARG A 14 3.24 21.38 20.55
CA ARG A 14 4.70 21.32 20.73
C ARG A 14 5.31 20.17 19.94
N LEU A 15 4.68 19.00 19.94
CA LEU A 15 5.13 17.84 19.19
C LEU A 15 5.15 18.12 17.68
N VAL A 16 4.07 18.69 17.13
CA VAL A 16 4.00 19.08 15.72
C VAL A 16 5.10 20.07 15.36
N ASN A 17 5.32 21.09 16.19
CA ASN A 17 6.38 22.07 15.96
C ASN A 17 7.78 21.44 15.94
N SER A 18 8.06 20.51 16.86
CA SER A 18 9.32 19.78 16.86
C SER A 18 9.52 18.98 15.58
N ILE A 19 8.48 18.28 15.10
CA ILE A 19 8.57 17.53 13.82
C ILE A 19 8.86 18.47 12.65
N ILE A 20 8.18 19.62 12.58
CA ILE A 20 8.43 20.61 11.52
C ILE A 20 9.89 21.07 11.54
N GLN A 21 10.45 21.34 12.72
CA GLN A 21 11.86 21.72 12.85
C GLN A 21 12.78 20.59 12.38
N LEU A 22 12.50 19.35 12.73
CA LEU A 22 13.29 18.20 12.27
C LEU A 22 13.28 18.05 10.74
N ILE A 23 12.15 18.33 10.09
CA ILE A 23 12.06 18.34 8.61
C ILE A 23 12.86 19.51 8.03
N ASP A 24 12.79 20.69 8.65
CA ASP A 24 13.49 21.88 8.17
C ASP A 24 15.02 21.76 8.28
N TYR A 25 15.51 21.05 9.30
CA TYR A 25 16.94 20.75 9.48
C TYR A 25 17.38 19.45 8.80
N TYR A 26 16.50 18.78 8.05
CA TYR A 26 16.81 17.51 7.42
C TYR A 26 17.96 17.67 6.39
N PRO A 27 18.90 16.71 6.29
CA PRO A 27 20.05 16.82 5.40
C PRO A 27 19.65 17.03 3.94
N LYS A 28 20.32 17.97 3.25
CA LYS A 28 20.04 18.30 1.84
C LYS A 28 20.35 17.17 0.87
N ASN A 29 21.17 16.21 1.28
CA ASN A 29 21.56 15.02 0.51
C ASN A 29 20.72 13.78 0.89
N ALA A 30 19.58 13.97 1.55
CA ALA A 30 18.67 12.90 1.93
C ALA A 30 17.25 13.15 1.39
N LEU A 31 16.52 12.07 1.12
CA LEU A 31 15.14 12.10 0.66
C LEU A 31 14.22 11.61 1.79
N LEU A 32 13.29 12.47 2.22
CA LEU A 32 12.26 12.11 3.19
C LEU A 32 10.99 11.67 2.45
N ILE A 33 10.59 10.41 2.63
CA ILE A 33 9.32 9.86 2.12
C ILE A 33 8.42 9.54 3.31
N CYS A 34 7.15 9.91 3.22
CA CYS A 34 6.13 9.56 4.22
C CYS A 34 4.89 9.02 3.49
N ALA A 35 4.25 8.01 4.09
CA ALA A 35 3.01 7.44 3.61
C ALA A 35 1.95 7.53 4.71
N THR A 36 0.72 7.87 4.34
CA THR A 36 -0.43 7.94 5.25
C THR A 36 -1.69 7.52 4.51
N ASN A 37 -2.56 6.77 5.19
CA ASN A 37 -3.91 6.48 4.70
C ASN A 37 -4.92 7.57 5.12
N HIS A 38 -4.52 8.47 6.03
CA HIS A 38 -5.38 9.47 6.65
C HIS A 38 -4.71 10.84 6.66
N VAL A 39 -4.60 11.45 5.49
CA VAL A 39 -3.93 12.76 5.32
C VAL A 39 -4.69 13.89 6.03
N GLU A 40 -6.01 13.75 6.18
CA GLU A 40 -6.91 14.69 6.85
C GLU A 40 -6.64 14.84 8.35
N MET A 41 -6.04 13.82 8.98
CA MET A 41 -5.65 13.87 10.38
C MET A 41 -4.31 14.59 10.61
N ILE A 42 -3.58 14.91 9.54
CA ILE A 42 -2.26 15.54 9.63
C ILE A 42 -2.40 17.07 9.69
N ASP A 43 -1.61 17.69 10.57
CA ASP A 43 -1.55 19.14 10.68
C ASP A 43 -1.14 19.81 9.36
N LYS A 44 -1.89 20.85 8.94
CA LYS A 44 -1.67 21.55 7.68
C LYS A 44 -0.28 22.20 7.60
N ALA A 45 0.30 22.64 8.73
CA ALA A 45 1.64 23.21 8.74
C ALA A 45 2.72 22.18 8.42
N LEU A 46 2.51 20.92 8.85
CA LEU A 46 3.39 19.81 8.50
C LEU A 46 3.30 19.47 7.01
N LEU A 47 2.07 19.37 6.47
CA LEU A 47 1.85 19.06 5.05
C LEU A 47 2.50 20.07 4.09
N ARG A 48 2.63 21.35 4.49
CA ARG A 48 3.30 22.39 3.69
C ARG A 48 4.80 22.16 3.51
N ARG A 49 5.45 21.31 4.30
CA ARG A 49 6.88 20.98 4.15
C ARG A 49 7.13 19.82 3.19
N PHE A 50 6.08 19.12 2.77
CA PHE A 50 6.14 18.14 1.69
C PHE A 50 5.86 18.86 0.37
N GLN A 51 6.92 19.07 -0.41
CA GLN A 51 6.87 19.74 -1.71
C GLN A 51 6.06 18.92 -2.73
N LEU A 52 6.22 17.60 -2.70
CA LEU A 52 5.48 16.66 -3.53
C LEU A 52 4.46 15.90 -2.67
N ARG A 53 3.24 15.79 -3.19
CA ARG A 53 2.16 14.99 -2.61
C ARG A 53 1.58 14.13 -3.72
N VAL A 54 1.70 12.82 -3.57
CA VAL A 54 1.18 11.84 -4.52
C VAL A 54 -0.01 11.14 -3.88
N ASN A 55 -1.16 11.21 -4.55
CA ASN A 55 -2.35 10.49 -4.12
C ASN A 55 -2.36 9.11 -4.78
N PHE A 56 -2.63 8.08 -3.97
CA PHE A 56 -2.83 6.72 -4.45
C PHE A 56 -4.32 6.46 -4.58
N GLU A 57 -4.78 6.32 -5.82
CA GLU A 57 -6.16 5.95 -6.14
C GLU A 57 -6.25 4.45 -6.41
N MET A 58 -7.48 3.92 -6.38
CA MET A 58 -7.71 2.54 -6.78
C MET A 58 -7.30 2.35 -8.25
N PRO A 59 -6.57 1.27 -8.59
CA PRO A 59 -6.14 1.05 -9.95
C PRO A 59 -7.36 0.82 -10.87
N ASN A 60 -7.29 1.37 -12.08
CA ASN A 60 -8.27 1.06 -13.10
C ASN A 60 -8.06 -0.37 -13.64
N ARG A 61 -8.95 -0.78 -14.54
CA ARG A 61 -8.94 -2.13 -15.10
C ARG A 61 -7.67 -2.41 -15.88
N GLU A 62 -7.21 -1.46 -16.69
CA GLU A 62 -6.06 -1.60 -17.58
C GLU A 62 -4.75 -1.74 -16.81
N VAL A 63 -4.61 -1.00 -15.71
CA VAL A 63 -3.48 -1.10 -14.78
C VAL A 63 -3.50 -2.43 -14.04
N LEU A 64 -4.68 -2.91 -13.60
CA LEU A 64 -4.80 -4.24 -13.00
C LEU A 64 -4.50 -5.35 -14.01
N ASP A 65 -4.92 -5.23 -15.26
CA ASP A 65 -4.60 -6.21 -16.30
C ASP A 65 -3.08 -6.33 -16.49
N SER A 66 -2.39 -5.19 -16.64
CA SER A 66 -0.92 -5.15 -16.75
C SER A 66 -0.24 -5.72 -15.50
N TYR A 67 -0.82 -5.48 -14.33
CA TYR A 67 -0.33 -6.01 -13.06
C TYR A 67 -0.50 -7.53 -12.98
N TYR A 68 -1.65 -8.07 -13.37
CA TYR A 68 -1.88 -9.52 -13.44
C TYR A 68 -0.95 -10.17 -14.47
N ASP A 69 -0.75 -9.57 -15.64
CA ASP A 69 0.18 -10.09 -16.65
C ASP A 69 1.60 -10.19 -16.08
N SER A 70 2.05 -9.13 -15.38
CA SER A 70 3.37 -9.10 -14.75
C SER A 70 3.48 -10.10 -13.59
N LEU A 71 2.45 -10.19 -12.75
CA LEU A 71 2.41 -11.10 -11.60
C LEU A 71 2.39 -12.57 -12.03
N LEU A 72 1.68 -12.88 -13.11
CA LEU A 72 1.51 -14.25 -13.60
C LEU A 72 2.65 -14.68 -14.54
N ALA A 73 3.50 -13.76 -15.00
CA ALA A 73 4.59 -14.06 -15.93
C ALA A 73 5.58 -15.11 -15.41
N GLU A 74 5.77 -15.18 -14.09
CA GLU A 74 6.68 -16.11 -13.42
C GLU A 74 6.14 -17.55 -13.34
N PHE A 75 4.85 -17.76 -13.59
CA PHE A 75 4.20 -19.06 -13.48
C PHE A 75 4.12 -19.77 -14.84
N PRO A 76 4.03 -21.12 -14.88
CA PRO A 76 3.78 -21.85 -16.12
C PRO A 76 2.33 -21.65 -16.60
N GLU A 77 2.08 -21.81 -17.91
CA GLU A 77 0.80 -21.49 -18.57
C GLU A 77 -0.43 -22.16 -17.94
N ASN A 78 -0.26 -23.36 -17.40
CA ASN A 78 -1.33 -24.11 -16.73
C ASN A 78 -1.78 -23.45 -15.41
N LEU A 79 -0.91 -22.68 -14.75
CA LEU A 79 -1.20 -21.97 -13.50
C LEU A 79 -1.64 -20.52 -13.73
N LYS A 80 -1.58 -20.00 -14.96
CA LYS A 80 -1.99 -18.62 -15.28
C LYS A 80 -3.50 -18.45 -15.45
N LYS A 81 -4.26 -19.54 -15.53
CA LYS A 81 -5.70 -19.54 -15.80
C LYS A 81 -6.51 -19.20 -14.54
N ILE A 82 -6.39 -17.96 -14.08
CA ILE A 82 -7.12 -17.44 -12.93
C ILE A 82 -8.25 -16.48 -13.35
N ASN A 83 -9.23 -16.30 -12.46
CA ASN A 83 -10.26 -15.28 -12.60
C ASN A 83 -9.77 -13.96 -12.02
N ARG A 84 -9.49 -12.98 -12.88
CA ARG A 84 -9.04 -11.63 -12.47
C ARG A 84 -10.18 -10.86 -11.80
N LYS A 85 -9.90 -10.27 -10.64
CA LYS A 85 -10.81 -9.35 -9.94
C LYS A 85 -10.41 -7.89 -10.19
N TYR A 86 -11.41 -7.01 -10.23
CA TYR A 86 -11.22 -5.58 -10.53
C TYR A 86 -11.94 -4.70 -9.52
N GLY A 87 -11.57 -3.41 -9.47
CA GLY A 87 -12.11 -2.48 -8.48
C GLY A 87 -11.59 -2.71 -7.06
N ILE A 88 -10.46 -3.40 -6.94
CA ILE A 88 -9.79 -3.75 -5.68
C ILE A 88 -8.35 -3.21 -5.68
N SER A 89 -7.72 -3.18 -4.52
CA SER A 89 -6.33 -2.75 -4.38
C SER A 89 -5.36 -3.76 -4.98
N PHE A 90 -4.13 -3.33 -5.28
CA PHE A 90 -3.06 -4.24 -5.74
C PHE A 90 -2.76 -5.37 -4.75
N ALA A 91 -2.92 -5.11 -3.44
CA ALA A 91 -2.72 -6.11 -2.40
C ALA A 91 -3.78 -7.21 -2.49
N GLU A 92 -5.05 -6.82 -2.54
CA GLU A 92 -6.17 -7.77 -2.69
C GLU A 92 -6.07 -8.55 -4.01
N ALA A 93 -5.73 -7.87 -5.12
CA ALA A 93 -5.55 -8.50 -6.42
C ALA A 93 -4.44 -9.57 -6.38
N LYS A 94 -3.31 -9.27 -5.71
CA LYS A 94 -2.20 -10.21 -5.54
C LYS A 94 -2.60 -11.40 -4.70
N ASP A 95 -3.19 -11.16 -3.54
CA ASP A 95 -3.55 -12.22 -2.60
C ASP A 95 -4.56 -13.18 -3.22
N ASP A 96 -5.55 -12.65 -3.93
CA ASP A 96 -6.54 -13.44 -4.65
C ASP A 96 -5.92 -14.25 -5.80
N ALA A 97 -5.12 -13.61 -6.65
CA ALA A 97 -4.43 -14.29 -7.76
C ALA A 97 -3.53 -15.42 -7.27
N LEU A 98 -2.70 -15.16 -6.25
CA LEU A 98 -1.80 -16.17 -5.72
C LEU A 98 -2.53 -17.30 -4.99
N THR A 99 -3.71 -17.03 -4.42
CA THR A 99 -4.56 -18.06 -3.84
C THR A 99 -5.08 -19.00 -4.93
N GLN A 100 -5.62 -18.46 -6.02
CA GLN A 100 -6.08 -19.25 -7.16
C GLN A 100 -4.93 -20.05 -7.81
N VAL A 101 -3.75 -19.45 -7.97
CA VAL A 101 -2.55 -20.15 -8.48
C VAL A 101 -2.18 -21.35 -7.60
N LYS A 102 -2.24 -21.21 -6.27
CA LYS A 102 -1.96 -22.32 -5.34
C LYS A 102 -2.99 -23.44 -5.47
N GLU A 103 -4.27 -23.10 -5.61
CA GLU A 103 -5.34 -24.09 -5.81
C GLU A 103 -5.09 -24.90 -7.09
N LEU A 104 -4.77 -24.23 -8.20
CA LEU A 104 -4.43 -24.89 -9.47
C LEU A 104 -3.22 -25.83 -9.35
N LEU A 105 -2.18 -25.40 -8.61
CA LEU A 105 -0.99 -26.21 -8.39
C LEU A 105 -1.31 -27.47 -7.57
N ILE A 106 -2.12 -27.34 -6.52
CA ILE A 106 -2.53 -28.48 -5.68
C ILE A 106 -3.31 -29.49 -6.53
N GLU A 107 -4.27 -29.03 -7.34
CA GLU A 107 -5.03 -29.92 -8.21
C GLU A 107 -4.15 -30.67 -9.23
N GLU A 108 -3.14 -30.00 -9.79
CA GLU A 108 -2.19 -30.62 -10.73
C GLU A 108 -1.38 -31.72 -10.05
N LEU A 109 -0.87 -31.45 -8.84
CA LEU A 109 -0.12 -32.42 -8.05
C LEU A 109 -1.00 -33.64 -7.69
N GLU A 110 -2.24 -33.43 -7.27
CA GLU A 110 -3.19 -34.51 -6.97
C GLU A 110 -3.47 -35.39 -8.20
N LYS A 111 -3.73 -34.78 -9.36
CA LYS A 111 -3.94 -35.52 -10.63
C LYS A 111 -2.71 -36.34 -11.02
N SER A 112 -1.50 -35.80 -10.84
CA SER A 112 -0.25 -36.51 -11.11
C SER A 112 -0.01 -37.70 -10.16
N SER A 113 -0.46 -37.58 -8.90
CA SER A 113 -0.32 -38.63 -7.89
C SER A 113 -1.31 -39.79 -8.07
N THR A 114 -2.45 -39.56 -8.73
CA THR A 114 -3.50 -40.57 -8.95
C THR A 114 -3.32 -41.33 -10.28
N THR A 115 -2.42 -40.85 -11.15
CA THR A 115 -2.15 -41.44 -12.48
C THR A 115 -0.93 -42.40 -12.47
N ASN A 116 -0.23 -42.54 -11.33
CA ASN A 116 0.78 -43.58 -11.10
C ASN A 116 0.20 -44.72 -10.25
#